data_AF-A0A945E9E8-F1
#
_entry.id   AF-A0A945E9E8-F1
#
_cell.length_a   1.000
_cell.length_b   1.000
_cell.length_c   1.000
_cell.angle_alpha   90.00
_cell.angle_beta   90.00
_cell.angle_gamma   90.00
#
_symmetry.space_group_name_H-M   'P 1'
#
loop_
_entity.id
_entity.type
_entity.pdbx_description
1 polymer ?
#
loop_
_entity_poly.entity_id
_entity_poly.type
_entity_poly.pdbx_seq_one_letter_code
_entity_poly.pdbx_strand_id
1 'polypeptide(L)'
;MNHQNELLQKTFLGHPIGLFYLFFTELWERFSYYGMRAILVLYLVSETSGVNPGLGWSDRSALELYGWYTMFVYLATIPGGILADRYLGQKKSVMIGGLLLCFGHGILAVEALWAFYTGLTFIVLGVGCLKGNISTMV
;
A
#
# COMPACT_ATOMS: atom_id res chain seq x y z
N MET A 1 17.82 -35.58 24.01
CA MET A 1 17.72 -34.32 24.79
C MET A 1 18.17 -33.19 23.86
N ASN A 2 17.36 -32.29 23.30
CA ASN A 2 15.96 -31.92 23.48
C ASN A 2 15.36 -31.59 22.10
N HIS A 3 14.36 -32.35 21.65
CA HIS A 3 13.57 -32.08 20.44
C HIS A 3 12.21 -31.45 20.82
N GLN A 4 12.21 -30.61 21.86
CA GLN A 4 10.99 -30.08 22.50
C GLN A 4 10.57 -28.67 22.02
N ASN A 5 11.08 -28.19 20.89
CA ASN A 5 10.69 -26.88 20.33
C ASN A 5 10.44 -26.91 18.81
N GLU A 6 9.97 -28.03 18.25
CA GLU A 6 9.07 -27.91 17.10
C GLU A 6 7.75 -27.39 17.64
N LEU A 7 7.65 -26.06 17.77
CA LEU A 7 6.41 -25.37 18.08
C LEU A 7 5.36 -25.93 17.13
N LEU A 8 4.37 -26.67 17.65
CA LEU A 8 3.20 -27.16 16.90
C LEU A 8 2.71 -26.01 16.01
N GLN A 9 3.11 -26.04 14.75
CA GLN A 9 2.85 -24.94 13.84
C GLN A 9 1.35 -24.96 13.62
N LYS A 10 0.64 -24.03 14.26
CA LYS A 10 -0.82 -23.97 14.17
C LYS A 10 -1.18 -23.91 12.69
N THR A 11 -1.92 -24.90 12.23
CA THR A 11 -2.40 -24.97 10.87
C THR A 11 -3.84 -24.47 10.81
N PHE A 12 -4.20 -23.83 9.70
CA PHE A 12 -5.55 -23.45 9.36
C PHE A 12 -5.80 -23.86 7.92
N LEU A 13 -6.87 -24.62 7.67
CA LEU A 13 -7.18 -25.20 6.35
C LEU A 13 -6.00 -25.95 5.69
N GLY A 14 -5.15 -26.61 6.49
CA GLY A 14 -4.00 -27.38 5.99
C GLY A 14 -2.74 -26.57 5.70
N HIS A 15 -2.75 -25.25 5.92
CA HIS A 15 -1.59 -24.37 5.74
C HIS A 15 -1.14 -23.73 7.06
N PRO A 16 0.11 -23.25 7.17
CA PRO A 16 0.56 -22.48 8.33
C PRO A 16 -0.36 -21.28 8.61
N ILE A 17 -0.72 -21.04 9.88
CA ILE A 17 -1.58 -19.90 10.25
C ILE A 17 -0.98 -18.54 9.87
N GLY A 18 0.34 -18.46 9.73
CA GLY A 18 1.04 -17.29 9.19
C GLY A 18 0.54 -16.88 7.80
N LEU A 19 0.29 -17.86 6.93
CA LEU A 19 -0.25 -17.62 5.59
C LEU A 19 -1.62 -16.94 5.64
N PHE A 20 -2.46 -17.31 6.61
CA PHE A 20 -3.78 -16.68 6.77
C PHE A 20 -3.65 -15.19 7.07
N TYR A 21 -2.74 -14.80 7.98
CA TYR A 21 -2.49 -13.38 8.27
C TYR A 21 -1.93 -12.63 7.05
N LEU A 22 -0.98 -13.25 6.34
CA LEU A 22 -0.37 -12.66 5.14
C LEU A 22 -1.40 -12.50 4.01
N PHE A 23 -2.26 -13.49 3.80
CA PHE A 23 -3.34 -13.44 2.83
C PHE A 23 -4.27 -12.25 3.08
N PHE A 24 -4.77 -12.08 4.31
CA PHE A 24 -5.66 -10.94 4.61
C PHE A 24 -4.93 -9.61 4.53
N THR A 25 -3.65 -9.56 4.93
CA THR A 25 -2.82 -8.36 4.79
C THR A 25 -2.69 -7.96 3.32
N GLU A 26 -2.38 -8.91 2.45
CA GLU A 26 -2.26 -8.67 1.01
C GLU A 26 -3.62 -8.34 0.38
N LEU A 27 -4.69 -9.02 0.77
CA LEU A 27 -6.05 -8.77 0.29
C LEU A 27 -6.47 -7.32 0.54
N TRP A 28 -6.31 -6.84 1.77
CA TRP A 28 -6.71 -5.48 2.14
C TRP A 28 -5.81 -4.41 1.54
N GLU A 29 -4.50 -4.67 1.44
CA GLU A 29 -3.58 -3.78 0.73
C GLU A 29 -4.03 -3.61 -0.74
N ARG A 30 -4.24 -4.72 -1.46
CA ARG A 30 -4.67 -4.70 -2.86
C ARG A 30 -6.04 -4.03 -3.02
N PHE A 31 -6.99 -4.36 -2.15
CA PHE A 31 -8.32 -3.75 -2.18
C PHE A 31 -8.22 -2.22 -2.07
N SER A 32 -7.49 -1.70 -1.07
CA SER A 32 -7.33 -0.26 -0.87
C SER A 32 -6.59 0.42 -2.04
N TYR A 33 -5.53 -0.21 -2.55
CA TYR A 33 -4.71 0.31 -3.63
C TYR A 33 -5.47 0.39 -4.95
N TYR A 34 -6.12 -0.70 -5.37
CA TYR A 34 -6.89 -0.73 -6.61
C TYR A 34 -8.17 0.08 -6.50
N GLY A 35 -8.82 0.10 -5.34
CA GLY A 35 -10.00 0.92 -5.08
C GLY A 35 -9.69 2.42 -5.26
N MET A 36 -8.63 2.92 -4.63
CA MET A 36 -8.21 4.31 -4.81
C MET A 36 -7.82 4.60 -6.26
N ARG A 37 -7.04 3.72 -6.91
CA ARG A 37 -6.63 3.92 -8.32
C ARG A 37 -7.81 3.96 -9.29
N ALA A 38 -8.86 3.18 -9.04
CA ALA A 38 -10.05 3.14 -9.89
C ALA A 38 -10.77 4.50 -9.92
N ILE A 39 -10.78 5.21 -8.79
CA ILE A 39 -11.45 6.52 -8.67
C ILE A 39 -10.50 7.71 -8.82
N LEU A 40 -9.18 7.50 -8.80
CA LEU A 40 -8.19 8.59 -8.78
C LEU A 40 -8.32 9.54 -9.97
N VAL A 41 -8.37 9.01 -11.19
CA VAL A 41 -8.50 9.84 -12.41
C VAL A 41 -9.89 10.49 -12.46
N LEU A 42 -10.94 9.77 -12.06
CA LEU A 42 -12.29 10.32 -11.99
C LEU A 42 -12.35 11.53 -11.04
N TYR A 43 -11.70 11.43 -9.89
CA TYR A 43 -11.59 12.52 -8.92
C TYR A 43 -10.78 13.71 -9.47
N LEU A 44 -9.67 13.45 -10.17
CA LEU A 44 -8.83 14.51 -10.73
C LEU A 44 -9.56 15.34 -11.79
N VAL A 45 -10.32 14.68 -12.66
CA VAL A 45 -10.98 15.34 -13.81
C VAL A 45 -12.35 15.94 -13.41
N SER A 46 -13.02 15.41 -12.38
CA SER A 46 -14.33 15.93 -11.94
C SER A 46 -14.28 17.42 -11.62
N GLU A 47 -15.35 18.14 -11.95
CA GLU A 47 -15.47 19.59 -11.79
C GLU A 47 -15.37 20.01 -10.32
N THR A 48 -14.82 21.20 -10.07
CA THR A 48 -14.61 21.71 -8.70
C THR A 48 -15.87 22.21 -8.01
N SER A 49 -16.93 22.53 -8.77
CA SER A 49 -18.16 23.17 -8.27
C SER A 49 -19.41 22.31 -8.42
N GLY A 50 -19.26 21.03 -8.77
CA GLY A 50 -20.37 20.09 -8.99
C GLY A 50 -20.91 19.46 -7.70
N VAL A 51 -21.87 18.54 -7.86
CA VAL A 51 -22.46 17.75 -6.74
C VAL A 51 -21.43 16.81 -6.10
N ASN A 52 -20.43 16.38 -6.87
CA ASN A 52 -19.29 15.58 -6.40
C ASN A 52 -17.98 16.27 -6.80
N PRO A 53 -17.51 17.24 -6.00
CA PRO A 53 -16.40 18.10 -6.38
C PRO A 53 -15.10 17.30 -6.52
N GLY A 54 -14.41 17.53 -7.64
CA GLY A 54 -13.05 17.03 -7.89
C GLY A 54 -12.03 18.15 -7.97
N LEU A 55 -10.91 17.89 -8.65
CA LEU A 55 -9.84 18.86 -8.83
C LEU A 55 -9.92 19.65 -10.15
N GLY A 56 -10.82 19.27 -11.08
CA GLY A 56 -11.06 19.98 -12.34
C GLY A 56 -9.87 19.99 -13.29
N TRP A 57 -9.04 18.95 -13.28
CA TRP A 57 -7.87 18.83 -14.16
C TRP A 57 -8.26 18.40 -15.57
N SER A 58 -7.37 18.64 -16.53
CA SER A 58 -7.48 18.03 -17.85
C SER A 58 -7.16 16.54 -17.81
N ASP A 59 -7.81 15.73 -18.65
CA ASP A 59 -7.57 14.29 -18.80
C ASP A 59 -6.09 13.97 -18.96
N ARG A 60 -5.38 14.77 -19.76
CA ARG A 60 -3.94 14.63 -19.99
C ARG A 60 -3.15 14.72 -18.69
N SER A 61 -3.37 15.77 -17.89
CA SER A 61 -2.62 15.99 -16.65
C SER A 61 -2.94 14.92 -15.61
N ALA A 62 -4.19 14.47 -15.56
CA ALA A 62 -4.63 13.40 -14.67
C ALA A 62 -3.95 12.05 -15.01
N LEU A 63 -3.88 11.72 -16.32
CA LEU A 63 -3.20 10.51 -16.79
C LEU A 63 -1.68 10.58 -16.60
N GLU A 64 -1.07 11.76 -16.77
CA GLU A 64 0.35 11.97 -16.47
C GLU A 64 0.63 11.70 -14.98
N LEU A 65 -0.16 12.26 -14.06
CA LEU A 65 0.00 11.99 -12.62
C LEU A 65 -0.21 10.52 -12.30
N TYR A 66 -1.23 9.87 -12.88
CA TYR A 66 -1.48 8.44 -12.69
C TYR A 66 -0.29 7.58 -13.14
N GLY A 67 0.34 7.95 -14.26
CA GLY A 67 1.55 7.30 -14.77
C GLY A 67 2.73 7.45 -13.81
N TRP A 68 3.01 8.67 -13.37
CA TRP A 68 4.07 8.96 -12.39
C TRP A 68 3.83 8.22 -11.07
N TYR A 69 2.62 8.30 -10.53
CA TYR A 69 2.23 7.60 -9.32
C TYR A 69 2.48 6.08 -9.44
N THR A 70 2.00 5.47 -10.53
CA THR A 70 2.18 4.04 -10.75
C THR A 70 3.66 3.68 -10.81
N MET A 71 4.46 4.45 -11.55
CA MET A 71 5.89 4.24 -11.65
C MET A 71 6.58 4.32 -10.29
N PHE A 72 6.26 5.33 -9.47
CA PHE A 72 6.84 5.48 -8.14
C PHE A 72 6.47 4.33 -7.20
N VAL A 73 5.24 3.82 -7.26
CA VAL A 73 4.83 2.64 -6.47
C VAL A 73 5.74 1.44 -6.77
N TYR A 74 6.05 1.20 -8.05
CA TYR A 74 6.96 0.12 -8.42
C TYR A 74 8.41 0.42 -8.01
N LEU A 75 8.91 1.63 -8.24
CA LEU A 75 10.28 2.00 -7.86
C LEU A 75 10.50 1.96 -6.35
N ALA A 76 9.52 2.37 -5.55
CA ALA A 76 9.63 2.40 -4.09
C ALA A 76 9.83 1.01 -3.47
N THR A 77 9.49 -0.07 -4.18
CA THR A 77 9.75 -1.45 -3.72
C THR A 77 11.24 -1.76 -3.61
N ILE A 78 12.10 -1.12 -4.42
CA ILE A 78 13.55 -1.36 -4.40
C ILE A 78 14.17 -0.86 -3.08
N PRO A 79 14.08 0.44 -2.72
CA PRO A 79 14.61 0.89 -1.43
C PRO A 79 13.86 0.27 -0.25
N GLY A 80 12.56 -0.03 -0.39
CA GLY A 80 11.78 -0.73 0.65
C GLY A 80 12.30 -2.14 0.95
N GLY A 81 12.72 -2.89 -0.07
CA GLY A 81 13.38 -4.19 0.09
C GLY A 81 14.76 -4.06 0.73
N ILE A 82 15.59 -3.13 0.23
CA ILE A 82 16.93 -2.87 0.79
C ILE A 82 16.85 -2.49 2.29
N LEU A 83 15.86 -1.68 2.67
CA LEU A 83 15.63 -1.28 4.05
C LEU A 83 15.25 -2.47 4.94
N ALA A 84 14.41 -3.37 4.43
CA ALA A 84 14.02 -4.59 5.12
C ALA A 84 15.19 -5.55 5.29
N ASP A 85 15.99 -5.76 4.25
CA ASP A 85 17.11 -6.69 4.27
C ASP A 85 18.23 -6.24 5.21
N ARG A 86 18.52 -4.94 5.26
CA ARG A 86 19.70 -4.41 5.96
C ARG A 86 19.43 -3.91 7.38
N TYR A 87 18.22 -3.43 7.68
CA TYR A 87 17.99 -2.67 8.91
C TYR A 87 16.79 -3.14 9.73
N LEU A 88 15.65 -3.38 9.10
CA LEU A 88 14.38 -3.57 9.83
C LEU A 88 13.94 -5.03 9.97
N GLY A 89 14.27 -5.86 8.99
CA GLY A 89 13.65 -7.17 8.78
C GLY A 89 12.29 -7.08 8.10
N GLN A 90 11.87 -8.20 7.48
CA GLN A 90 10.68 -8.27 6.63
C GLN A 90 9.39 -7.95 7.40
N LYS A 91 9.20 -8.58 8.56
CA LYS A 91 7.99 -8.40 9.39
C LYS A 91 7.77 -6.93 9.79
N LYS A 92 8.80 -6.24 10.28
CA LYS A 92 8.68 -4.83 10.70
C LYS A 92 8.43 -3.91 9.50
N SER A 93 9.08 -4.18 8.38
CA SER A 93 8.90 -3.40 7.14
C SER A 93 7.47 -3.50 6.62
N VAL A 94 6.87 -4.70 6.64
CA VAL A 94 5.46 -4.89 6.28
C VAL A 94 4.52 -4.18 7.25
N MET A 95 4.78 -4.22 8.55
CA MET A 95 3.96 -3.50 9.54
C MET A 95 4.01 -1.97 9.33
N ILE A 96 5.21 -1.42 9.10
CA ILE A 96 5.38 0.01 8.80
C ILE A 96 4.70 0.36 7.49
N GLY A 97 4.85 -0.48 6.46
CA GLY A 97 4.19 -0.29 5.16
C GLY A 97 2.66 -0.23 5.30
N GLY A 98 2.08 -1.14 6.07
CA GLY A 98 0.64 -1.14 6.37
C GLY A 98 0.17 0.11 7.11
N LEU A 99 0.93 0.59 8.10
CA LEU A 99 0.61 1.84 8.80
C LEU A 99 0.67 3.07 7.88
N LEU A 100 1.69 3.15 7.02
CA LEU A 100 1.82 4.22 6.03
C LEU A 100 0.65 4.21 5.03
N LEU A 101 0.19 3.03 4.61
CA LEU A 101 -1.00 2.87 3.78
C LEU A 101 -2.26 3.40 4.48
N CYS A 102 -2.48 3.01 5.74
CA CYS A 102 -3.62 3.50 6.52
C CYS A 102 -3.59 5.02 6.66
N PHE A 103 -2.44 5.63 6.98
CA PHE A 103 -2.31 7.07 7.06
C PHE A 103 -2.50 7.74 5.70
N GLY A 104 -1.92 7.19 4.63
CA GLY A 104 -2.05 7.75 3.29
C GLY A 104 -3.52 7.81 2.85
N HIS A 105 -4.26 6.72 3.01
CA HIS A 105 -5.70 6.70 2.71
C HIS A 105 -6.51 7.59 3.66
N GLY A 106 -6.15 7.66 4.95
CA GLY A 106 -6.80 8.57 5.90
C GLY A 106 -6.60 10.05 5.52
N ILE A 107 -5.41 10.42 5.05
CA ILE A 107 -5.10 11.78 4.59
C ILE A 107 -5.87 12.12 3.30
N LEU A 108 -6.05 11.17 2.39
CA LEU A 108 -6.84 11.38 1.16
C LEU A 108 -8.31 11.74 1.42
N ALA A 109 -8.84 11.48 2.63
CA ALA A 109 -10.18 11.90 3.01
C ALA A 109 -10.30 13.42 3.28
N VAL A 110 -9.17 14.12 3.40
CA VAL A 110 -9.14 15.57 3.57
C VAL A 110 -9.12 16.24 2.20
N GLU A 111 -10.14 17.06 1.92
CA GLU A 111 -10.31 17.80 0.66
C GLU A 111 -9.34 19.00 0.56
N ALA A 112 -8.05 18.71 0.45
CA ALA A 112 -7.02 19.72 0.25
C ALA A 112 -5.90 19.21 -0.64
N LEU A 113 -5.37 20.07 -1.51
CA LEU A 113 -4.34 19.67 -2.47
C LEU A 113 -3.04 19.18 -1.79
N TRP A 114 -2.64 19.81 -0.68
CA TRP A 114 -1.49 19.37 0.11
C TRP A 114 -1.72 17.98 0.72
N ALA A 115 -2.95 17.70 1.17
CA ALA A 115 -3.33 16.41 1.74
C ALA A 115 -3.34 15.34 0.65
N PHE A 116 -3.90 15.65 -0.52
CA PHE A 116 -3.90 14.76 -1.67
C PHE A 116 -2.49 14.25 -2.03
N TYR A 117 -1.53 15.16 -2.26
CA TYR A 117 -0.17 14.76 -2.59
C TYR A 117 0.53 14.02 -1.44
N THR A 118 0.32 14.46 -0.20
CA THR A 118 0.89 13.79 0.98
C THR A 118 0.33 12.37 1.10
N GLY A 119 -0.97 12.18 0.91
CA GLY A 119 -1.63 10.88 0.93
C GLY A 119 -1.07 9.93 -0.11
N LEU A 120 -0.92 10.40 -1.36
CA LEU A 120 -0.29 9.61 -2.43
C LEU A 120 1.16 9.23 -2.10
N THR A 121 1.96 10.14 -1.54
CA THR A 121 3.34 9.84 -1.12
C THR A 121 3.37 8.77 -0.04
N PHE A 122 2.51 8.86 0.98
CA PHE A 122 2.43 7.85 2.04
C PHE A 122 2.02 6.48 1.49
N ILE A 123 1.09 6.44 0.54
CA ILE A 123 0.70 5.19 -0.13
C ILE A 123 1.88 4.60 -0.92
N VAL A 124 2.60 5.41 -1.70
CA VAL A 124 3.80 4.97 -2.44
C VAL A 124 4.83 4.34 -1.52
N LEU A 125 5.16 5.01 -0.41
CA LEU A 125 6.12 4.51 0.57
C LEU A 125 5.61 3.26 1.29
N GLY A 126 4.32 3.23 1.61
CA GLY A 126 3.65 2.11 2.25
C GLY A 126 3.69 0.85 1.39
N VAL A 127 3.29 0.94 0.13
CA VAL A 127 3.39 -0.16 -0.84
C VAL A 127 4.85 -0.57 -1.04
N GLY A 128 5.77 0.39 -1.14
CA GLY A 128 7.20 0.12 -1.27
C GLY A 128 7.76 -0.76 -0.15
N CYS A 129 7.37 -0.50 1.09
CA CYS A 129 7.79 -1.29 2.25
C CYS A 129 7.03 -2.62 2.41
N LEU A 130 5.84 -2.75 1.83
CA LEU A 130 4.99 -3.93 2.00
C LEU A 130 5.19 -4.95 0.88
N LYS A 131 5.07 -4.53 -0.38
CA LYS A 131 4.90 -5.42 -1.54
C LYS A 131 6.11 -6.29 -1.85
N GLY A 132 7.32 -5.74 -1.73
CA GLY A 132 8.56 -6.49 -1.93
C GLY A 132 8.87 -7.46 -0.78
N ASN A 133 8.29 -7.23 0.39
CA ASN A 133 8.68 -7.87 1.64
C ASN A 133 7.67 -8.92 2.10
N ILE A 134 6.38 -8.76 1.79
CA ILE A 134 5.32 -9.70 2.20
C ILE A 134 5.46 -11.08 1.54
N SER A 135 5.86 -11.12 0.27
CA SER A 135 6.05 -12.37 -0.47
C SER A 135 7.25 -13.19 0.03
N THR A 136 8.22 -12.55 0.66
CA THR A 136 9.42 -13.22 1.23
C THR A 136 9.14 -13.89 2.58
N MET A 137 8.00 -13.62 3.20
CA MET A 137 7.59 -14.21 4.48
C MET A 137 6.73 -15.48 4.32
N VAL A 138 6.40 -15.85 3.08
CA VAL A 138 5.61 -17.04 2.75
C VAL A 138 6.50 -18.23 2.42
#